data_AF-A0A2V7PUW9-F1
#
_entry.id   AF-A0A2V7PUW9-F1
#
_cell.length_a   1.000
_cell.length_b   1.000
_cell.length_c   1.000
_cell.angle_alpha   90.00
_cell.angle_beta   90.00
_cell.angle_gamma   90.00
#
_symmetry.space_group_name_H-M   'P 1'
#
loop_
_entity.id
_entity.type
_entity.pdbx_description
1 polymer ?
#
loop_
_entity_poly.entity_id
_entity_poly.type
_entity_poly.pdbx_seq_one_letter_code
_entity_poly.pdbx_strand_id
1 'polypeptide(L)'
;HHARKRDAPSGTALALQAILSRGLGRGEEGPRVPIASTRAGHIPGTHRVAFDSAADQILLVHTARSRAGCAAGALLAARWIVGRRGIFAFADVLDDILALELEKERKVR
;
A
#
# COMPACT_ATOMS: atom_id res chain seq x y z
N HIS A 1 9.09 -11.30 -2.09
CA HIS A 1 8.55 -11.41 -3.47
C HIS A 1 9.17 -12.61 -4.16
N HIS A 2 8.61 -13.04 -5.30
CA HIS A 2 9.07 -14.17 -6.09
C HIS A 2 10.51 -13.97 -6.58
N ALA A 3 11.20 -15.09 -6.88
CA ALA A 3 12.62 -15.08 -7.27
C ALA A 3 12.91 -14.23 -8.52
N ARG A 4 11.95 -14.17 -9.45
CA ARG A 4 12.09 -13.46 -10.74
C ARG A 4 11.86 -11.94 -10.69
N LYS A 5 11.55 -11.34 -9.54
CA LYS A 5 11.26 -9.90 -9.45
C LYS A 5 12.57 -9.12 -9.49
N ARG A 6 12.74 -8.26 -10.51
CA ARG A 6 13.99 -7.57 -10.83
C ARG A 6 14.28 -6.39 -9.89
N ASP A 7 13.29 -5.56 -9.63
CA ASP A 7 13.42 -4.40 -8.76
C ASP A 7 13.53 -4.81 -7.30
N ALA A 8 14.41 -4.14 -6.54
CA ALA A 8 14.53 -4.21 -5.09
C ALA A 8 15.00 -2.86 -4.54
N PRO A 9 14.35 -2.29 -3.50
CA PRO A 9 13.08 -2.74 -2.90
C PRO A 9 11.88 -2.60 -3.85
N SER A 10 10.75 -3.23 -3.52
CA SER A 10 9.55 -3.12 -4.36
C SER A 10 8.93 -1.71 -4.27
N GLY A 11 8.22 -1.26 -5.31
CA GLY A 11 7.50 0.02 -5.29
C GLY A 11 6.62 0.25 -4.06
N THR A 12 5.82 -0.74 -3.63
CA THR A 12 5.03 -0.65 -2.39
C THR A 12 5.88 -0.43 -1.14
N ALA A 13 7.08 -1.04 -1.07
CA ALA A 13 7.98 -0.85 0.07
C ALA A 13 8.57 0.57 0.10
N LEU A 14 8.88 1.15 -1.07
CA LEU A 14 9.30 2.54 -1.19
C LEU A 14 8.18 3.50 -0.78
N ALA A 15 6.94 3.24 -1.23
CA ALA A 15 5.78 4.03 -0.83
C ALA A 15 5.53 3.97 0.69
N LEU A 16 5.63 2.77 1.29
CA LEU A 16 5.53 2.60 2.75
C LEU A 16 6.64 3.35 3.49
N GLN A 17 7.90 3.28 3.04
CA GLN A 17 8.99 4.06 3.63
C GLN A 17 8.70 5.56 3.56
N ALA A 18 8.21 6.07 2.43
CA ALA A 18 7.88 7.49 2.28
C ALA A 18 6.76 7.92 3.25
N ILE A 19 5.71 7.11 3.40
CA ILE A 19 4.63 7.34 4.38
C ILE A 19 5.18 7.36 5.80
N LEU A 20 6.01 6.38 6.16
CA LEU A 20 6.61 6.27 7.49
C LEU A 20 7.55 7.42 7.81
N SER A 21 8.45 7.79 6.89
CA SER A 21 9.36 8.92 7.08
C SER A 21 8.58 10.21 7.33
N ARG A 22 7.54 10.47 6.53
CA ARG A 22 6.66 11.63 6.72
C ARG A 22 5.94 11.59 8.07
N GLY A 23 5.32 10.46 8.43
CA GLY A 23 4.58 10.30 9.68
C GLY A 23 5.47 10.40 10.94
N LEU A 24 6.74 10.01 10.83
CA LEU A 24 7.73 10.11 11.91
C LEU A 24 8.43 11.48 11.98
N GLY A 25 8.07 12.44 11.13
CA GLY A 25 8.73 13.74 11.05
C GLY A 25 10.19 13.67 10.58
N ARG A 26 10.58 12.56 9.93
CA ARG A 26 11.90 12.39 9.34
C ARG A 26 11.83 12.95 7.93
N GLY A 27 12.28 14.20 7.76
CA GLY A 27 12.36 14.87 6.46
C GLY A 27 13.25 14.12 5.46
N GLU A 28 13.42 14.65 4.25
CA GLU A 28 14.22 14.00 3.20
C GLU A 28 15.69 13.75 3.60
N GLU A 29 16.21 14.57 4.51
CA GLU A 29 17.57 14.48 5.06
C GLU A 29 17.66 13.64 6.34
N GLY A 30 16.52 13.21 6.90
CA GLY A 30 16.49 12.42 8.13
C GLY A 30 16.89 10.96 7.93
N PRO A 31 17.21 10.21 9.01
CA PRO A 31 17.57 8.80 8.92
C PRO A 31 16.43 7.97 8.30
N ARG A 32 16.69 7.42 7.12
CA ARG A 32 15.69 6.63 6.37
C ARG A 32 15.28 5.39 7.16
N VAL A 33 13.99 5.07 7.15
CA VAL A 33 13.48 3.81 7.71
C VAL A 33 14.13 2.64 6.98
N PRO A 34 14.82 1.71 7.66
CA PRO A 34 15.50 0.61 7.00
C PRO A 34 14.54 -0.27 6.19
N ILE A 35 14.98 -0.74 5.01
CA ILE A 35 14.22 -1.69 4.19
C ILE A 35 15.08 -2.92 3.92
N ALA A 36 14.52 -4.10 4.22
CA ALA A 36 15.04 -5.39 3.76
C ALA A 36 14.14 -5.97 2.66
N SER A 37 14.75 -6.69 1.70
CA SER A 37 14.04 -7.28 0.57
C SER A 37 14.44 -8.73 0.34
N THR A 38 13.47 -9.64 0.43
CA THR A 38 13.68 -11.06 0.13
C THR A 38 13.10 -11.44 -1.23
N ARG A 39 13.83 -12.25 -2.00
CA ARG A 39 13.41 -12.86 -3.28
C ARG A 39 13.44 -14.37 -3.13
N ALA A 40 12.27 -15.02 -3.18
CA ALA A 40 12.15 -16.45 -2.96
C ALA A 40 10.91 -17.04 -3.64
N GLY A 41 11.07 -18.21 -4.26
CA GLY A 41 10.00 -19.02 -4.83
C GLY A 41 9.01 -18.24 -5.71
N HIS A 42 7.73 -18.47 -5.48
CA HIS A 42 6.60 -17.92 -6.24
C HIS A 42 5.79 -16.86 -5.49
N ILE A 43 6.33 -16.30 -4.40
CA ILE A 43 5.63 -15.37 -3.49
C ILE A 43 5.14 -14.13 -4.27
N PRO A 44 3.82 -13.92 -4.46
CA PRO A 44 3.32 -12.78 -5.24
C PRO A 44 3.78 -11.44 -4.64
N GLY A 45 3.61 -11.28 -3.33
CA GLY A 45 4.06 -10.13 -2.58
C GLY A 45 3.72 -10.28 -1.10
N THR A 46 4.67 -9.93 -0.23
CA THR A 46 4.43 -9.82 1.22
C THR A 46 5.20 -8.59 1.68
N HIS A 47 4.51 -7.70 2.40
CA HIS A 47 5.05 -6.47 2.95
C HIS A 47 4.80 -6.46 4.45
N ARG A 48 5.82 -6.10 5.21
CA ARG A 48 5.79 -6.04 6.67
C ARG A 48 6.32 -4.69 7.11
N VAL A 49 5.59 -4.01 7.99
CA VAL A 49 6.04 -2.82 8.71
C VAL A 49 6.02 -3.17 10.19
N ALA A 50 7.16 -3.02 10.85
CA ALA A 50 7.32 -3.29 12.27
C ALA A 50 7.68 -2.00 13.00
N PHE A 51 7.08 -1.80 14.16
CA PHE A 51 7.45 -0.82 15.16
C PHE A 51 7.80 -1.62 16.42
N ASP A 52 8.93 -1.30 17.03
CA ASP A 52 9.51 -2.12 18.10
C ASP A 52 10.07 -1.22 19.20
N SER A 53 9.97 -1.69 20.44
CA SER A 53 10.47 -1.05 21.65
C SER A 53 10.78 -2.12 22.70
N ALA A 54 11.39 -1.73 23.82
CA ALA A 54 11.66 -2.68 24.92
C ALA A 54 10.39 -3.25 25.57
N ALA A 55 9.25 -2.55 25.45
CA ALA A 55 7.98 -2.96 26.05
C ALA A 55 7.07 -3.67 25.04
N ASP A 56 6.93 -3.10 23.85
CA ASP A 56 5.91 -3.48 22.88
C ASP A 56 6.44 -3.60 21.45
N GLN A 57 5.77 -4.46 20.68
CA GLN A 57 5.94 -4.59 19.23
C GLN A 57 4.58 -4.48 18.52
N ILE A 58 4.56 -3.74 17.40
CA ILE A 58 3.44 -3.68 16.47
C ILE A 58 3.92 -4.12 15.09
N LEU A 59 3.23 -5.12 14.51
CA LEU A 59 3.55 -5.65 13.19
C LEU A 59 2.32 -5.58 12.26
N LEU A 60 2.46 -4.84 11.16
CA LEU A 60 1.47 -4.75 10.09
C LEU A 60 1.94 -5.59 8.91
N VAL A 61 1.14 -6.57 8.50
CA VAL A 61 1.48 -7.50 7.41
C VAL A 61 0.41 -7.48 6.32
N HIS A 62 0.82 -7.16 5.10
CA HIS A 62 0.01 -7.42 3.90
C HIS A 62 0.62 -8.59 3.11
N THR A 63 -0.17 -9.64 2.89
CA THR A 63 0.21 -10.78 2.03
C THR A 63 -0.72 -10.89 0.84
N ALA A 64 -0.18 -10.70 -0.37
CA ALA A 64 -0.89 -11.01 -1.60
C ALA A 64 -0.80 -12.51 -1.90
N ARG A 65 -1.96 -13.19 -1.91
CA ARG A 65 -2.05 -14.63 -2.23
C ARG A 65 -2.00 -14.92 -3.74
N SER A 66 -2.39 -13.95 -4.56
CA SER A 66 -2.33 -14.03 -6.02
C SER A 66 -2.31 -12.61 -6.61
N ARG A 67 -2.24 -12.52 -7.94
CA ARG A 67 -2.35 -11.22 -8.66
C ARG A 67 -3.80 -10.74 -8.85
N ALA A 68 -4.79 -11.56 -8.48
CA ALA A 68 -6.20 -11.26 -8.72
C ALA A 68 -6.65 -9.96 -8.02
N GLY A 69 -6.17 -9.71 -6.79
CA GLY A 69 -6.51 -8.48 -6.06
C GLY A 69 -6.03 -7.21 -6.76
N CYS A 70 -4.79 -7.20 -7.27
CA CYS A 70 -4.27 -6.08 -8.04
C CYS A 70 -5.03 -5.88 -9.35
N ALA A 71 -5.37 -6.97 -10.05
CA ALA A 71 -6.15 -6.91 -11.29
C ALA A 71 -7.57 -6.35 -11.04
N ALA A 72 -8.24 -6.80 -9.97
CA ALA A 72 -9.55 -6.29 -9.58
C ALA A 72 -9.50 -4.79 -9.24
N GLY A 73 -8.48 -4.34 -8.50
CA GLY A 73 -8.25 -2.92 -8.22
C GLY A 73 -8.00 -2.09 -9.47
N ALA A 74 -7.21 -2.59 -10.42
CA ALA A 74 -6.98 -1.91 -11.69
C ALA A 74 -8.27 -1.75 -12.51
N LEU A 75 -9.11 -2.78 -12.58
CA LEU A 75 -10.41 -2.71 -13.25
C LEU A 75 -11.38 -1.75 -12.56
N LEU A 76 -11.35 -1.70 -11.23
CA LEU A 76 -12.11 -0.74 -10.44
C LEU A 76 -11.68 0.70 -10.76
N ALA A 77 -10.37 0.97 -10.75
CA ALA A 77 -9.81 2.27 -11.10
C ALA A 77 -10.13 2.67 -12.56
N ALA A 78 -10.09 1.72 -13.50
CA ALA A 78 -10.44 1.96 -14.90
C ALA A 78 -11.91 2.34 -15.09
N ARG A 79 -12.84 1.78 -14.29
CA ARG A 79 -14.24 2.22 -14.29
C ARG A 79 -14.41 3.58 -13.62
N TRP A 80 -13.70 3.80 -12.52
CA TRP A 80 -13.75 5.06 -11.77
C TRP A 80 -13.22 6.24 -12.60
N ILE A 81 -12.18 6.07 -13.42
CA ILE A 81 -11.54 7.19 -14.11
C ILE A 81 -12.35 7.77 -15.29
N VAL A 82 -13.42 7.10 -15.74
CA VAL A 82 -14.24 7.55 -16.88
C VAL A 82 -14.77 8.97 -16.62
N GLY A 83 -14.50 9.89 -17.56
CA GLY A 83 -14.91 11.30 -17.48
C GLY A 83 -14.01 12.19 -16.61
N ARG A 84 -13.03 11.64 -15.88
CA ARG A 84 -12.06 12.40 -15.07
C ARG A 84 -10.83 12.77 -15.90
N ARG A 85 -10.22 13.93 -15.61
CA ARG A 85 -8.97 14.41 -16.25
C ARG A 85 -7.95 14.73 -15.16
N GLY A 86 -6.71 14.24 -15.31
CA GLY A 86 -5.63 14.46 -14.35
C GLY A 86 -4.83 13.18 -14.07
N ILE A 87 -3.92 13.26 -13.11
CA ILE A 87 -3.16 12.13 -12.58
C ILE A 87 -3.75 11.80 -11.21
N PHE A 88 -4.15 10.55 -11.02
CA PHE A 88 -4.77 10.07 -9.79
C PHE A 88 -3.98 8.90 -9.21
N ALA A 89 -3.86 8.88 -7.89
CA ALA A 89 -3.39 7.74 -7.14
C ALA A 89 -4.56 6.76 -6.90
N PHE A 90 -4.24 5.51 -6.57
CA PHE A 90 -5.25 4.54 -6.18
C PHE A 90 -5.96 4.93 -4.86
N ALA A 91 -5.33 5.78 -4.03
CA ALA A 91 -5.95 6.32 -2.82
C ALA A 91 -7.20 7.15 -3.17
N ASP A 92 -7.14 7.98 -4.22
CA ASP A 92 -8.27 8.80 -4.67
C ASP A 92 -9.48 7.93 -5.06
N VAL A 93 -9.23 6.78 -5.71
CA VAL A 93 -10.26 5.79 -6.05
C VAL A 93 -10.90 5.22 -4.79
N LEU A 94 -10.07 4.88 -3.80
CA LEU A 94 -10.52 4.21 -2.58
C LEU A 94 -11.29 5.17 -1.67
N ASP A 95 -10.84 6.41 -1.55
CA ASP A 95 -11.48 7.46 -0.74
C ASP A 95 -12.89 7.78 -1.26
N ASP A 96 -13.06 7.95 -2.57
CA ASP A 96 -14.37 8.14 -3.20
C ASP A 96 -15.31 6.96 -2.92
N ILE A 97 -14.82 5.73 -3.02
CA ILE A 97 -15.64 4.53 -2.79
C ILE A 97 -16.05 4.42 -1.32
N LEU A 98 -15.12 4.65 -0.40
CA LEU A 98 -15.39 4.60 1.03
C LEU A 98 -16.39 5.68 1.46
N ALA A 99 -16.26 6.90 0.91
CA ALA A 99 -17.21 7.98 1.16
C ALA A 99 -18.64 7.58 0.74
N LEU A 100 -18.80 6.98 -0.44
CA LEU A 100 -20.10 6.50 -0.93
C LEU A 100 -20.71 5.41 -0.04
N GLU A 101 -19.90 4.48 0.48
CA GLU A 101 -20.40 3.45 1.39
C GLU A 101 -20.83 4.03 2.75
N LEU A 102 -20.04 4.95 3.31
CA LEU A 102 -20.39 5.64 4.55
C LEU A 102 -21.69 6.45 4.41
N GLU A 103 -21.92 7.09 3.27
CA GLU A 103 -23.17 7.81 2.98
C GLU A 103 -24.38 6.88 2.91
N LYS A 104 -24.23 5.69 2.33
CA LYS A 104 -25.30 4.68 2.30
C LYS A 104 -25.66 4.22 3.72
N GLU A 105 -24.66 3.90 4.54
CA GLU A 105 -24.89 3.49 5.93
C GLU A 105 -25.63 4.55 6.74
N ARG A 106 -25.32 5.83 6.52
CA ARG A 106 -25.99 6.95 7.21
C ARG A 106 -27.44 7.17 6.76
N LYS A 107 -27.82 6.77 5.55
CA LYS A 107 -29.21 6.88 5.04
C LYS A 107 -30.11 5.70 5.45
N VAL A 108 -29.50 4.59 5.89
CA VAL A 108 -30.21 3.39 6.36
C VAL A 108 -30.51 3.45 7.86
N ARG A 109 -29.82 4.33 8.59
CA ARG A 109 -30.10 4.67 10.00
C ARG A 109 -31.05 5.86 10.10
#